data_AF-A0A103XNB5-F1
#
_entry.id   AF-A0A103XNB5-F1
#
_cell.length_a   1.000
_cell.length_b   1.000
_cell.length_c   1.000
_cell.angle_alpha   90.00
_cell.angle_beta   90.00
_cell.angle_gamma   90.00
#
_symmetry.space_group_name_H-M   'P 1'
#
loop_
_entity.id
_entity.type
_entity.pdbx_description
1 polymer ?
#
loop_
_entity_poly.entity_id
_entity_poly.type
_entity_poly.pdbx_seq_one_letter_code
_entity_poly.pdbx_strand_id
1 'polypeptide(L)'
;MAILLPATSTLFPHNKLNHVLICPIVPNTPAQKNIIQKVIGNSDTRMRQVLTKAKTSLEAEVRAKDSVTAEPVDDENDFGVVNLHHVGILCENLERSLDFYQNLLGLKINEARPHDKLPYRGAWLWVGSEMIHLMELPNPDPFTGRPEHGGRDRHTCIAIRDVSKLKAILDKAGIPYTLSRSGRPAIFTRDPDTNALEFTQVDC
;
A
#
# COMPACT_ATOMS: atom_id res chain seq x y z
N MET A 1 -58.07 -26.69 -28.55
CA MET A 1 -56.69 -26.97 -28.94
C MET A 1 -55.76 -26.18 -28.03
N ALA A 2 -55.15 -26.84 -27.05
CA ALA A 2 -53.97 -26.39 -26.33
C ALA A 2 -53.35 -27.66 -25.72
N ILE A 3 -52.19 -28.04 -26.24
CA ILE A 3 -51.49 -29.28 -25.91
C ILE A 3 -50.55 -28.97 -24.73
N LEU A 4 -50.79 -29.58 -23.57
CA LEU A 4 -49.83 -29.58 -22.47
C LEU A 4 -48.89 -30.78 -22.63
N LEU A 5 -47.59 -30.49 -22.75
CA LEU A 5 -46.49 -31.46 -22.66
C LEU A 5 -46.07 -31.61 -21.19
N PRO A 6 -45.79 -32.83 -20.68
CA PRO A 6 -45.20 -33.02 -19.37
C PRO A 6 -43.67 -32.94 -19.43
N ALA A 7 -43.07 -32.25 -18.46
CA ALA A 7 -41.64 -32.24 -18.23
C ALA A 7 -41.25 -33.47 -17.38
N THR A 8 -40.42 -34.35 -17.95
CA THR A 8 -39.72 -35.41 -17.24
C THR A 8 -38.34 -34.91 -16.82
N SER A 9 -38.06 -34.89 -15.52
CA SER A 9 -36.69 -34.72 -15.00
C SER A 9 -36.26 -36.01 -14.31
N THR A 10 -35.12 -36.51 -14.77
CA THR A 10 -34.49 -37.75 -14.37
C THR A 10 -33.76 -37.57 -13.03
N LEU A 11 -33.93 -38.56 -12.15
CA LEU A 11 -33.24 -38.68 -10.87
C LEU A 11 -31.72 -38.83 -11.07
N PHE A 12 -30.94 -38.02 -10.34
CA PHE A 12 -29.53 -38.30 -10.06
C PHE A 12 -29.41 -39.14 -8.78
N PRO A 13 -28.69 -40.28 -8.79
CA PRO A 13 -28.34 -40.96 -7.55
C PRO A 13 -27.13 -40.27 -6.90
N HIS A 14 -27.35 -39.63 -5.74
CA HIS A 14 -26.28 -39.21 -4.85
C HIS A 14 -25.62 -40.44 -4.21
N ASN A 15 -24.31 -40.55 -4.42
CA ASN A 15 -23.48 -41.62 -3.91
C ASN A 15 -23.16 -41.41 -2.42
N LYS A 16 -22.95 -42.53 -1.74
CA LYS A 16 -22.90 -42.71 -0.28
C LYS A 16 -21.77 -41.96 0.44
N LEU A 17 -22.10 -41.58 1.67
CA LEU A 17 -21.23 -41.25 2.79
C LEU A 17 -20.01 -42.17 2.92
N ASN A 18 -18.83 -41.58 3.15
CA ASN A 18 -17.75 -42.22 3.88
C ASN A 18 -17.47 -41.42 5.15
N HIS A 19 -17.80 -42.04 6.28
CA HIS A 19 -17.38 -41.68 7.62
C HIS A 19 -15.92 -42.08 7.81
N VAL A 20 -15.04 -41.12 8.15
CA VAL A 20 -13.81 -41.42 8.89
C VAL A 20 -13.73 -40.43 10.04
N LEU A 21 -13.80 -40.98 11.24
CA LEU A 21 -13.60 -40.33 12.54
C LEU A 21 -12.26 -40.83 13.11
N ILE A 22 -11.73 -40.10 14.11
CA ILE A 22 -10.56 -40.37 14.98
C ILE A 22 -9.28 -39.67 14.48
N CYS A 23 -8.50 -38.89 15.24
CA CYS A 23 -8.58 -38.13 16.50
C CYS A 23 -7.27 -37.29 16.56
N PRO A 24 -7.15 -36.28 17.46
CA PRO A 24 -6.08 -35.28 17.41
C PRO A 24 -4.80 -35.75 18.12
N ILE A 25 -3.65 -35.22 17.69
CA ILE A 25 -2.38 -35.32 18.42
C ILE A 25 -1.74 -33.92 18.51
N VAL A 26 -1.72 -33.38 19.73
CA VAL A 26 -0.90 -32.29 20.27
C VAL A 26 -0.24 -32.92 21.50
N PRO A 27 1.08 -32.85 21.75
CA PRO A 27 1.75 -31.63 22.25
C PRO A 27 3.24 -31.52 21.80
N ASN A 28 4.04 -30.47 21.99
CA ASN A 28 4.43 -29.79 23.22
C ASN A 28 5.24 -28.52 22.89
N THR A 29 5.04 -27.48 23.69
CA THR A 29 5.88 -26.29 23.83
C THR A 29 7.03 -26.56 24.82
N PRO A 30 8.25 -26.04 24.62
CA PRO A 30 9.15 -25.76 25.72
C PRO A 30 9.25 -24.26 25.97
N ALA A 31 8.90 -23.86 27.19
CA ALA A 31 9.26 -22.58 27.76
C ALA A 31 10.78 -22.47 27.91
N GLN A 32 11.37 -21.37 27.46
CA GLN A 32 12.73 -20.99 27.83
C GLN A 32 12.77 -19.61 28.48
N LYS A 33 13.56 -19.57 29.54
CA LYS A 33 13.54 -18.63 30.65
C LYS A 33 14.22 -17.31 30.28
N ASN A 34 13.63 -16.23 30.76
CA ASN A 34 14.23 -14.91 30.83
C ASN A 34 15.59 -14.95 31.55
N ILE A 35 16.65 -14.46 30.89
CA ILE A 35 17.87 -14.00 31.53
C ILE A 35 18.00 -12.52 31.23
N ILE A 36 17.74 -11.71 32.26
CA ILE A 36 18.05 -10.29 32.32
C ILE A 36 19.56 -10.19 32.54
N GLN A 37 20.29 -9.67 31.56
CA GLN A 37 21.67 -9.22 31.78
C GLN A 37 21.71 -7.69 31.69
N LYS A 38 21.78 -7.12 32.89
CA LYS A 38 21.91 -5.70 33.20
C LYS A 38 23.33 -5.26 32.81
N VAL A 39 23.48 -4.48 31.75
CA VAL A 39 24.73 -3.76 31.47
C VAL A 39 24.55 -2.34 32.00
N ILE A 40 25.14 -2.10 33.17
CA ILE A 40 25.37 -0.77 33.74
C ILE A 40 26.73 -0.32 33.20
N GLY A 41 26.74 0.81 32.49
CA GLY A 41 27.95 1.51 32.07
C GLY A 41 27.79 3.01 32.28
N ASN A 42 28.25 3.48 33.43
CA ASN A 42 28.69 4.85 33.76
C ASN A 42 29.49 5.47 32.58
N SER A 43 29.60 6.77 32.36
CA SER A 43 29.56 7.94 33.26
C SER A 43 29.59 9.23 32.44
N ASP A 44 28.93 10.24 32.98
CA ASP A 44 29.03 11.65 32.61
C ASP A 44 30.30 12.31 33.20
N THR A 45 30.69 13.46 32.65
CA THR A 45 31.67 14.47 33.11
C THR A 45 33.17 14.13 33.18
N ARG A 46 34.01 14.90 32.44
CA ARG A 46 34.84 15.99 33.04
C ARG A 46 35.58 16.83 31.99
N MET A 47 35.33 18.13 32.04
CA MET A 47 36.17 19.21 31.50
C MET A 47 37.60 19.16 32.06
N ARG A 48 38.61 19.40 31.21
CA ARG A 48 39.89 19.95 31.66
C ARG A 48 40.51 20.83 30.56
N GLN A 49 40.41 22.14 30.77
CA GLN A 49 41.25 23.15 30.11
C GLN A 49 42.68 23.06 30.64
N VAL A 50 43.69 23.11 29.76
CA VAL A 50 45.01 23.67 30.06
C VAL A 50 45.50 24.43 28.82
N LEU A 51 45.73 25.73 29.03
CA LEU A 51 46.33 26.70 28.12
C LEU A 51 47.83 26.41 27.93
N THR A 52 48.34 26.60 26.72
CA THR A 52 49.72 27.12 26.51
C THR A 52 49.79 27.92 25.21
N LYS A 53 50.25 29.17 25.33
CA LYS A 53 50.47 30.17 24.27
C LYS A 53 51.78 29.90 23.52
N ALA A 54 51.79 30.13 22.21
CA ALA A 54 52.89 30.79 21.48
C ALA A 54 52.34 31.44 20.19
N LYS A 55 52.93 32.58 19.82
CA LYS A 55 52.40 33.70 19.03
C LYS A 55 53.02 33.75 17.62
N THR A 56 52.45 34.62 16.78
CA THR A 56 52.91 35.18 15.48
C THR A 56 52.42 34.43 14.23
N SER A 57 51.92 35.04 13.15
CA SER A 57 51.51 36.41 12.81
C SER A 57 50.76 36.33 11.48
N LEU A 58 49.62 37.00 11.31
CA LEU A 58 49.18 37.78 10.13
C LEU A 58 47.67 38.04 10.20
N GLU A 59 47.30 39.32 10.31
CA GLU A 59 45.94 39.82 10.16
C GLU A 59 45.74 40.33 8.72
N ALA A 60 44.71 39.79 8.08
CA ALA A 60 43.92 40.26 6.92
C ALA A 60 43.30 38.96 6.36
N GLU A 61 42.00 38.78 6.22
CA GLU A 61 41.14 39.63 5.41
C GLU A 61 39.65 39.34 5.70
N VAL A 62 38.86 40.30 5.27
CA VAL A 62 37.47 40.58 5.59
C VAL A 62 36.49 39.56 4.99
N ARG A 63 35.55 39.16 5.84
CA ARG A 63 34.17 38.70 5.60
C ARG A 63 33.62 38.88 4.17
N ALA A 64 33.50 37.78 3.43
CA ALA A 64 32.44 37.56 2.43
C ALA A 64 31.47 36.55 3.05
N LYS A 65 30.39 36.96 3.72
CA LYS A 65 29.04 37.03 3.13
C LYS A 65 28.75 35.85 2.19
N ASP A 66 28.57 34.67 2.77
CA ASP A 66 27.62 33.69 2.22
C ASP A 66 26.21 34.27 2.38
N SER A 67 25.88 35.25 1.53
CA SER A 67 24.50 35.64 1.32
C SER A 67 23.89 34.67 0.32
N VAL A 68 23.52 33.49 0.80
CA VAL A 68 22.37 32.82 0.22
C VAL A 68 21.20 33.73 0.57
N THR A 69 20.84 34.60 -0.38
CA THR A 69 19.55 35.25 -0.37
C THR A 69 18.55 34.13 -0.52
N ALA A 70 18.01 33.66 0.61
CA ALA A 70 16.73 32.98 0.59
C ALA A 70 15.77 33.96 -0.05
N GLU A 71 15.34 33.65 -1.26
CA GLU A 71 14.25 34.36 -1.92
C GLU A 71 13.08 34.42 -0.92
N PRO A 72 12.38 35.56 -0.78
CA PRO A 72 11.26 35.66 0.12
C PRO A 72 10.22 34.63 -0.35
N VAL A 73 10.05 33.56 0.41
CA VAL A 73 8.91 32.66 0.25
C VAL A 73 7.70 33.52 0.54
N ASP A 74 6.76 33.58 -0.41
CA ASP A 74 5.52 34.32 -0.32
C ASP A 74 4.64 33.69 0.78
N ASP A 75 4.95 34.05 2.04
CA ASP A 75 4.47 33.43 3.29
C ASP A 75 2.96 33.59 3.50
N GLU A 76 2.29 34.49 2.78
CA GLU A 76 0.83 34.66 2.92
C GLU A 76 0.02 33.49 2.33
N ASN A 77 0.59 32.69 1.42
CA ASN A 77 -0.10 31.57 0.78
C ASN A 77 0.61 30.21 0.94
N ASP A 78 1.73 30.16 1.66
CA ASP A 78 2.44 28.90 1.94
C ASP A 78 1.81 28.18 3.14
N PHE A 79 1.09 27.09 2.85
CA PHE A 79 0.54 26.20 3.88
C PHE A 79 1.39 24.94 4.11
N GLY A 80 2.60 24.86 3.53
CA GLY A 80 3.59 23.83 3.83
C GLY A 80 3.28 22.45 3.23
N VAL A 81 3.11 22.37 1.91
CA VAL A 81 2.95 21.07 1.22
C VAL A 81 4.22 20.23 1.35
N VAL A 82 4.10 19.00 1.88
CA VAL A 82 5.23 18.05 2.04
C VAL A 82 5.21 16.97 0.96
N ASN A 83 4.14 16.17 0.90
CA ASN A 83 3.96 15.09 -0.05
C ASN A 83 2.48 14.68 -0.17
N LEU A 84 2.17 13.77 -1.10
CA LEU A 84 0.89 13.09 -1.15
C LEU A 84 0.85 11.99 -0.09
N HIS A 85 0.17 12.23 1.03
CA HIS A 85 0.15 11.28 2.16
C HIS A 85 -0.61 9.96 1.86
N HIS A 86 -1.74 10.04 1.14
CA HIS A 86 -2.55 8.86 0.83
C HIS A 86 -3.56 9.12 -0.28
N VAL A 87 -4.13 8.04 -0.82
CA VAL A 87 -5.30 8.08 -1.71
C VAL A 87 -6.44 7.28 -1.10
N GLY A 88 -7.63 7.88 -1.07
CA GLY A 88 -8.87 7.22 -0.66
C GLY A 88 -9.52 6.49 -1.82
N ILE A 89 -9.94 5.24 -1.58
CA ILE A 89 -10.64 4.40 -2.56
C ILE A 89 -11.91 3.87 -1.91
N LEU A 90 -13.05 4.12 -2.55
CA LEU A 90 -14.35 3.59 -2.14
C LEU A 90 -14.51 2.18 -2.69
N CYS A 91 -15.04 1.29 -1.86
CA CYS A 91 -15.39 -0.07 -2.26
C CYS A 91 -16.78 -0.45 -1.74
N GLU A 92 -17.49 -1.28 -2.50
CA GLU A 92 -18.78 -1.84 -2.08
C GLU A 92 -18.61 -2.97 -1.05
N ASN A 93 -17.49 -3.69 -1.11
CA ASN A 93 -17.19 -4.80 -0.21
C ASN A 93 -15.70 -4.84 0.15
N LEU A 94 -15.39 -4.74 1.44
CA LEU A 94 -14.01 -4.71 1.93
C LEU A 94 -13.27 -6.01 1.68
N GLU A 95 -13.90 -7.18 1.88
CA GLU A 95 -13.24 -8.48 1.67
C GLU A 95 -12.81 -8.66 0.21
N ARG A 96 -13.71 -8.38 -0.74
CA ARG A 96 -13.44 -8.42 -2.18
C ARG A 96 -12.29 -7.47 -2.56
N SER A 97 -12.24 -6.31 -1.90
CA SER A 97 -11.17 -5.33 -2.10
C SER A 97 -9.85 -5.82 -1.50
N LEU A 98 -9.84 -6.40 -0.31
CA LEU A 98 -8.64 -6.98 0.29
C LEU A 98 -8.11 -8.16 -0.54
N ASP A 99 -8.98 -8.99 -1.11
CA ASP A 99 -8.56 -10.04 -2.05
C ASP A 99 -7.80 -9.46 -3.25
N PHE A 100 -8.22 -8.32 -3.77
CA PHE A 100 -7.52 -7.64 -4.84
C PHE A 100 -6.24 -6.93 -4.36
N TYR A 101 -6.33 -6.02 -3.39
CA TYR A 101 -5.20 -5.17 -3.01
C TYR A 101 -4.16 -5.89 -2.14
N GLN A 102 -4.58 -6.74 -1.21
CA GLN A 102 -3.67 -7.47 -0.33
C GLN A 102 -3.24 -8.80 -0.94
N ASN A 103 -4.19 -9.63 -1.39
CA ASN A 103 -3.88 -11.01 -1.78
C ASN A 103 -3.33 -11.10 -3.21
N LEU A 104 -3.91 -10.36 -4.16
CA LEU A 104 -3.43 -10.34 -5.54
C LEU A 104 -2.25 -9.39 -5.75
N LEU A 105 -2.37 -8.12 -5.33
CA LEU A 105 -1.30 -7.12 -5.51
C LEU A 105 -0.19 -7.19 -4.46
N GLY A 106 -0.42 -7.89 -3.34
CA GLY A 106 0.59 -8.12 -2.31
C GLY A 106 0.81 -6.93 -1.35
N LEU A 107 -0.04 -5.91 -1.37
CA LEU A 107 0.06 -4.76 -0.47
C LEU A 107 -0.12 -5.21 0.99
N LYS A 108 0.54 -4.51 1.92
CA LYS A 108 0.53 -4.87 3.34
C LYS A 108 -0.41 -3.96 4.11
N ILE A 109 -1.15 -4.53 5.06
CA ILE A 109 -1.96 -3.76 6.02
C ILE A 109 -1.04 -2.86 6.84
N ASN A 110 -1.50 -1.64 7.07
CA ASN A 110 -0.86 -0.70 7.96
C ASN A 110 -1.36 -0.88 9.40
N GLU A 111 -0.61 -1.66 10.18
CA GLU A 111 -0.91 -1.91 11.60
C GLU A 111 -0.89 -0.65 12.47
N ALA A 112 -0.23 0.44 12.02
CA ALA A 112 -0.25 1.72 12.73
C ALA A 112 -1.58 2.47 12.59
N ARG A 113 -2.47 2.01 11.69
CA ARG A 113 -3.82 2.55 11.49
C ARG A 113 -4.85 1.42 11.57
N PRO A 114 -5.11 0.90 12.77
CA PRO A 114 -5.96 -0.27 12.95
C PRO A 114 -7.42 0.03 12.56
N HIS A 115 -8.10 -0.98 12.01
CA HIS A 115 -9.44 -0.84 11.44
C HIS A 115 -10.51 -0.50 12.49
N ASP A 116 -10.30 -0.82 13.76
CA ASP A 116 -11.22 -0.55 14.87
C ASP A 116 -11.30 0.94 15.23
N LYS A 117 -10.41 1.78 14.67
CA LYS A 117 -10.43 3.24 14.80
C LYS A 117 -11.19 3.94 13.68
N LEU A 118 -11.62 3.21 12.65
CA LEU A 118 -12.43 3.77 11.58
C LEU A 118 -13.91 3.81 11.99
N PRO A 119 -14.65 4.88 11.67
CA PRO A 119 -16.08 4.96 11.92
C PRO A 119 -16.93 4.14 10.93
N TYR A 120 -16.28 3.33 10.09
CA TYR A 120 -16.85 2.47 9.06
C TYR A 120 -15.92 1.29 8.82
N ARG A 121 -16.37 0.29 8.05
CA ARG A 121 -15.50 -0.80 7.60
C ARG A 121 -14.49 -0.26 6.60
N GLY A 122 -13.21 -0.55 6.82
CA GLY A 122 -12.15 -0.07 5.96
C GLY A 122 -10.79 -0.63 6.37
N ALA A 123 -9.77 -0.31 5.57
CA ALA A 123 -8.40 -0.73 5.81
C ALA A 123 -7.41 0.28 5.26
N TRP A 124 -6.27 0.40 5.93
CA TRP A 124 -5.11 1.14 5.42
C TRP A 124 -4.07 0.16 4.90
N LEU A 125 -3.59 0.40 3.68
CA LEU A 125 -2.60 -0.44 2.99
C LEU A 125 -1.38 0.39 2.65
N TRP A 126 -0.19 -0.15 2.90
CA TRP A 126 1.07 0.49 2.55
C TRP A 126 1.36 0.42 1.05
N VAL A 127 1.82 1.55 0.49
CA VAL A 127 2.38 1.69 -0.86
C VAL A 127 3.67 2.53 -0.75
N GLY A 128 4.80 1.85 -0.50
CA GLY A 128 6.04 2.56 -0.16
C GLY A 128 5.92 3.29 1.17
N SER A 129 6.18 4.60 1.18
CA SER A 129 5.94 5.49 2.33
C SER A 129 4.49 5.97 2.44
N GLU A 130 3.73 5.88 1.36
CA GLU A 130 2.35 6.39 1.28
C GLU A 130 1.34 5.25 1.48
N MET A 131 0.05 5.59 1.40
CA MET A 131 -1.02 4.64 1.70
C MET A 131 -2.18 4.69 0.71
N ILE A 132 -2.84 3.54 0.57
CA ILE A 132 -4.21 3.43 0.07
C ILE A 132 -5.14 3.26 1.27
N HIS A 133 -6.20 4.05 1.32
CA HIS A 133 -7.26 3.94 2.32
C HIS A 133 -8.53 3.38 1.66
N LEU A 134 -8.80 2.10 1.92
CA LEU A 134 -10.03 1.43 1.50
C LEU A 134 -11.15 1.80 2.46
N MET A 135 -12.27 2.29 1.91
CA MET A 135 -13.44 2.72 2.67
C MET A 135 -14.68 2.04 2.11
N GLU A 136 -15.31 1.16 2.91
CA GLU A 136 -16.58 0.54 2.55
C GLU A 136 -17.72 1.50 2.85
N LEU A 137 -18.02 2.35 1.86
CA LEU A 137 -18.97 3.45 1.93
C LEU A 137 -19.73 3.56 0.60
N PRO A 138 -20.90 4.23 0.56
CA PRO A 138 -21.63 4.46 -0.67
C PRO A 138 -20.76 5.13 -1.72
N ASN A 139 -20.61 4.47 -2.89
CA ASN A 139 -19.85 5.00 -4.01
C ASN A 139 -20.78 5.87 -4.89
N PRO A 140 -20.53 7.19 -5.00
CA PRO A 140 -21.34 8.05 -5.87
C PRO A 140 -21.03 7.85 -7.36
N ASP A 141 -19.99 7.07 -7.68
CA ASP A 141 -19.47 6.96 -9.02
C ASP A 141 -20.10 5.79 -9.82
N PRO A 142 -20.31 5.97 -11.13
CA PRO A 142 -20.89 4.92 -11.95
C PRO A 142 -19.88 3.81 -12.22
N PHE A 143 -20.32 2.56 -12.07
CA PHE A 143 -19.56 1.36 -12.45
C PHE A 143 -19.45 1.16 -13.97
N THR A 144 -20.34 1.80 -14.74
CA THR A 144 -20.41 1.67 -16.21
C THR A 144 -20.15 3.01 -16.90
N GLY A 145 -19.88 2.98 -18.21
CA GLY A 145 -19.60 4.19 -18.98
C GLY A 145 -18.21 4.80 -18.74
N ARG A 146 -17.33 4.10 -18.00
CA ARG A 146 -15.94 4.49 -17.82
C ARG A 146 -15.14 4.23 -19.12
N PRO A 147 -14.15 5.05 -19.47
CA PRO A 147 -13.26 4.76 -20.58
C PRO A 147 -12.60 3.39 -20.43
N GLU A 148 -12.50 2.63 -21.53
CA GLU A 148 -11.83 1.32 -21.52
C GLU A 148 -10.38 1.43 -21.03
N HIS A 149 -9.65 2.43 -21.53
CA HIS A 149 -8.28 2.70 -21.11
C HIS A 149 -8.24 3.58 -19.85
N GLY A 150 -7.71 3.03 -18.75
CA GLY A 150 -7.63 3.71 -17.45
C GLY A 150 -6.89 5.05 -17.48
N GLY A 151 -5.92 5.24 -18.39
CA GLY A 151 -5.21 6.51 -18.55
C GLY A 151 -6.06 7.66 -19.10
N ARG A 152 -7.32 7.40 -19.53
CA ARG A 152 -8.32 8.42 -19.89
C ARG A 152 -9.38 8.63 -18.79
N ASP A 153 -9.23 7.93 -17.67
CA ASP A 153 -10.08 8.01 -16.50
C ASP A 153 -9.29 8.66 -15.35
N ARG A 154 -9.96 9.06 -14.26
CA ARG A 154 -9.25 9.33 -13.00
C ARG A 154 -8.63 8.01 -12.50
N HIS A 155 -7.39 8.06 -12.06
CA HIS A 155 -6.66 6.87 -11.63
C HIS A 155 -5.66 7.17 -10.53
N THR A 156 -5.34 6.15 -9.76
CA THR A 156 -4.23 6.16 -8.80
C THR A 156 -3.02 5.52 -9.46
N CYS A 157 -1.90 6.23 -9.54
CA CYS A 157 -0.67 5.73 -10.14
C CYS A 157 0.29 5.19 -9.08
N ILE A 158 0.77 3.96 -9.26
CA ILE A 158 1.67 3.25 -8.35
C ILE A 158 2.97 2.96 -9.09
N ALA A 159 4.08 3.41 -8.53
CA ALA A 159 5.41 3.07 -9.05
C ALA A 159 5.76 1.61 -8.72
N ILE A 160 6.18 0.85 -9.73
CA ILE A 160 6.59 -0.56 -9.59
C ILE A 160 7.93 -0.82 -10.25
N ARG A 161 8.56 -1.94 -9.91
CA ARG A 161 9.88 -2.31 -10.45
C ARG A 161 9.81 -3.08 -11.78
N ASP A 162 8.69 -3.76 -12.04
CA ASP A 162 8.58 -4.69 -13.17
C ASP A 162 7.13 -4.84 -13.63
N VAL A 163 6.77 -4.16 -14.73
CA VAL A 163 5.44 -4.26 -15.35
C VAL A 163 5.16 -5.65 -15.92
N SER A 164 6.19 -6.37 -16.39
CA SER A 164 6.01 -7.71 -16.96
C SER A 164 5.56 -8.72 -15.91
N LYS A 165 6.08 -8.62 -14.67
CA LYS A 165 5.61 -9.43 -13.54
C LYS A 165 4.17 -9.14 -13.17
N LEU A 166 3.79 -7.86 -13.09
CA LEU A 166 2.40 -7.51 -12.79
C LEU A 166 1.45 -7.99 -13.90
N LYS A 167 1.84 -7.83 -15.17
CA LYS A 167 1.10 -8.37 -16.31
C LYS A 167 0.83 -9.87 -16.15
N ALA A 168 1.84 -10.66 -15.79
CA ALA A 168 1.69 -12.10 -15.60
C ALA A 168 0.76 -12.46 -14.41
N ILE A 169 0.78 -11.67 -13.34
CA ILE A 169 -0.15 -11.83 -12.21
C ILE A 169 -1.59 -11.58 -12.67
N LEU A 170 -1.84 -10.49 -13.41
CA LEU A 170 -3.17 -10.14 -13.91
C LEU A 170 -3.68 -11.16 -14.94
N ASP A 171 -2.81 -11.61 -15.86
CA ASP A 171 -3.12 -12.67 -16.83
C ASP A 171 -3.57 -13.96 -16.10
N LYS A 172 -2.83 -14.37 -15.06
CA LYS A 172 -3.16 -15.57 -14.27
C LYS A 172 -4.49 -15.43 -13.52
N ALA A 173 -4.81 -14.23 -13.06
CA ALA A 173 -6.06 -13.95 -12.35
C ALA A 173 -7.26 -13.71 -13.29
N GLY A 174 -7.04 -13.65 -14.61
CA GLY A 174 -8.08 -13.33 -15.58
C GLY A 174 -8.58 -11.88 -15.49
N ILE A 175 -7.74 -10.98 -14.98
CA ILE A 175 -8.12 -9.57 -14.77
C ILE A 175 -7.71 -8.76 -16.00
N PRO A 176 -8.66 -8.05 -16.65
CA PRO A 176 -8.37 -7.27 -17.84
C PRO A 176 -7.49 -6.06 -17.50
N TYR A 177 -6.64 -5.70 -18.46
CA TYR A 177 -5.80 -4.50 -18.40
C TYR A 177 -5.57 -3.93 -19.79
N THR A 178 -5.07 -2.71 -19.83
CA THR A 178 -4.55 -2.08 -21.04
C THR A 178 -3.12 -1.63 -20.79
N LEU A 179 -2.28 -1.67 -21.83
CA LEU A 179 -0.92 -1.15 -21.76
C LEU A 179 -0.89 0.35 -22.11
N SER A 180 0.17 1.03 -21.69
CA SER A 180 0.38 2.44 -22.06
C SER A 180 0.36 2.63 -23.58
N ARG A 181 -0.43 3.59 -24.05
CA ARG A 181 -0.45 4.00 -25.47
C ARG A 181 0.75 4.84 -25.88
N SER A 182 1.53 5.32 -24.91
CA SER A 182 2.75 6.12 -25.14
C SER A 182 3.99 5.26 -25.42
N GLY A 183 3.92 3.94 -25.20
CA GLY A 183 5.07 3.05 -25.26
C GLY A 183 5.89 2.97 -23.96
N ARG A 184 5.61 3.83 -22.97
CA ARG A 184 6.23 3.70 -21.63
C ARG A 184 5.86 2.36 -20.99
N PRO A 185 6.75 1.78 -20.16
CA PRO A 185 6.42 0.59 -19.36
C PRO A 185 5.41 0.97 -18.28
N ALA A 186 4.12 0.97 -18.64
CA ALA A 186 3.01 1.15 -17.72
C ALA A 186 1.81 0.30 -18.12
N ILE A 187 1.06 -0.15 -17.13
CA ILE A 187 -0.12 -1.00 -17.26
C ILE A 187 -1.27 -0.42 -16.45
N PHE A 188 -2.48 -0.48 -16.99
CA PHE A 188 -3.69 0.04 -16.38
C PHE A 188 -4.68 -1.09 -16.19
N THR A 189 -5.17 -1.26 -14.97
CA THR A 189 -6.22 -2.23 -14.65
C THR A 189 -7.26 -1.56 -13.75
N ARG A 190 -8.35 -2.27 -13.46
CA ARG A 190 -9.39 -1.79 -12.55
C ARG A 190 -9.52 -2.74 -11.38
N ASP A 191 -9.77 -2.18 -10.21
CA ASP A 191 -10.14 -2.95 -9.03
C ASP A 191 -11.59 -3.50 -9.17
N PRO A 192 -12.07 -4.31 -8.21
CA PRO A 192 -13.42 -4.89 -8.27
C PRO A 192 -14.56 -3.87 -8.35
N ASP A 193 -14.30 -2.63 -7.94
CA ASP A 193 -15.26 -1.53 -7.88
C ASP A 193 -15.02 -0.52 -9.02
N THR A 194 -14.28 -0.94 -10.04
CA THR A 194 -13.98 -0.20 -11.28
C THR A 194 -13.07 1.02 -11.10
N ASN A 195 -12.45 1.21 -9.94
CA ASN A 195 -11.44 2.25 -9.76
C ASN A 195 -10.23 1.95 -10.67
N ALA A 196 -9.83 2.92 -11.49
CA ALA A 196 -8.68 2.73 -12.37
C ALA A 196 -7.37 2.86 -11.58
N LEU A 197 -6.47 1.90 -11.78
CA LEU A 197 -5.13 1.89 -11.23
C LEU A 197 -4.13 1.91 -12.39
N GLU A 198 -3.20 2.85 -12.35
CA GLU A 198 -2.02 2.87 -13.21
C GLU A 198 -0.84 2.29 -12.42
N PHE A 199 -0.04 1.46 -13.09
CA PHE A 199 1.24 1.01 -12.56
C PHE A 199 2.34 1.39 -13.53
N THR A 200 3.23 2.30 -13.12
CA THR A 200 4.34 2.77 -13.95
C THR A 200 5.64 2.15 -13.47
N GLN A 201 6.42 1.60 -14.39
CA GLN A 201 7.75 1.12 -14.04
C GLN A 201 8.68 2.31 -13.79
N VAL A 202 9.46 2.24 -12.72
CA VAL A 202 10.51 3.21 -12.41
C VAL A 202 11.84 2.49 -12.25
N ASP A 203 12.92 3.13 -12.70
CA ASP A 203 14.27 2.68 -12.44
C ASP A 203 14.61 3.01 -10.99
N CYS A 204 15.12 2.01 -10.26
CA CYS A 204 15.26 2.03 -8.80
C CYS A 204 16.58 1.41 -8.36
#